data_AF-A0A0C9YK65-F1
#
_entry.id   AF-A0A0C9YK65-F1
#
_cell.length_a   1.000
_cell.length_b   1.000
_cell.length_c   1.000
_cell.angle_alpha   90.00
_cell.angle_beta   90.00
_cell.angle_gamma   90.00
#
_symmetry.space_group_name_H-M   'P 1'
#
loop_
_entity.id
_entity.type
_entity.pdbx_description
1 polymer ?
#
loop_
_entity_poly.entity_id
_entity_poly.type
_entity_poly.pdbx_seq_one_letter_code
_entity_poly.pdbx_strand_id
1 'polypeptide(L)'
;MVITDSEETSDCEHPVLQCTCHNHFFSSWKSVIPTIVHPYMQYLSEMLGKLLALQVSLLSACLQSCDKRLTNITCLYFDSFASIPVWCCKCITLPQLLLCNGLLPTAPSQPHMAVSIELLDFTMHYLSGLVMPSMLLHPHCTYSTLDVVSM
;
A
#
# COMPACT_ATOMS: atom_id res chain seq x y z
N MET A 1 9.15 67.15 14.89
CA MET A 1 8.25 66.79 13.78
C MET A 1 9.00 65.78 12.93
N VAL A 2 8.80 64.49 13.21
CA VAL A 2 9.28 63.38 12.40
C VAL A 2 8.04 62.57 12.09
N ILE A 3 7.77 62.44 10.79
CA ILE A 3 6.73 61.59 10.22
C ILE A 3 7.36 60.20 10.07
N THR A 4 6.71 59.17 10.61
CA THR A 4 6.72 57.83 10.01
C THR A 4 5.37 57.20 10.29
N ASP A 5 4.60 57.04 9.21
CA ASP A 5 3.36 56.30 9.12
C ASP A 5 3.56 54.79 9.34
N SER A 6 2.46 54.19 9.77
CA SER A 6 2.23 52.77 9.98
C SER A 6 2.40 51.93 8.72
N GLU A 7 2.99 50.74 8.85
CA GLU A 7 2.60 49.59 8.03
C GLU A 7 2.51 48.34 8.92
N GLU A 8 1.30 47.78 8.94
CA GLU A 8 0.85 46.61 9.68
C GLU A 8 0.80 45.44 8.70
N THR A 9 1.59 44.37 8.91
CA THR A 9 1.31 43.02 8.37
C THR A 9 1.98 41.98 9.29
N SER A 10 1.21 41.39 10.20
CA SER A 10 0.53 40.09 10.04
C SER A 10 1.40 38.92 10.49
N ASP A 11 1.21 38.56 11.76
CA ASP A 11 1.55 37.26 12.36
C ASP A 11 1.32 36.09 11.41
N CYS A 12 2.27 35.16 11.38
CA CYS A 12 2.04 33.73 11.17
C CYS A 12 3.31 32.94 11.58
N GLU A 13 3.74 33.02 12.84
CA GLU A 13 4.55 31.93 13.40
C GLU A 13 3.66 30.68 13.48
N HIS A 14 3.77 29.79 12.51
CA HIS A 14 3.13 28.48 12.56
C HIS A 14 4.16 27.45 13.06
N PRO A 15 4.01 26.93 14.29
CA PRO A 15 4.71 25.72 14.67
C PRO A 15 4.27 24.62 13.72
N VAL A 16 5.23 23.88 13.17
CA VAL A 16 4.98 22.66 12.40
C VAL A 16 4.24 21.68 13.31
N LEU A 17 2.92 21.74 13.30
CA LEU A 17 2.04 20.74 13.88
C LEU A 17 2.09 19.53 12.95
N GLN A 18 3.23 18.84 12.92
CA GLN A 18 3.34 17.53 12.32
C GLN A 18 2.36 16.63 13.08
N CYS A 19 1.21 16.36 12.45
CA CYS A 19 0.18 15.51 13.02
C CYS A 19 0.80 14.18 13.42
N THR A 20 0.77 13.87 14.72
CA THR A 20 1.19 12.59 15.30
C THR A 20 0.56 11.38 14.59
N CYS A 21 -0.60 11.58 13.96
CA CYS A 21 -1.31 10.62 13.13
C CYS A 21 -0.52 10.14 11.90
N HIS A 22 0.19 11.04 11.19
CA HIS A 22 0.92 10.70 9.96
C HIS A 22 2.14 9.83 10.27
N ASN A 23 2.81 10.13 11.39
CA ASN A 23 3.98 9.41 11.86
C ASN A 23 3.66 7.95 12.24
N HIS A 24 2.47 7.70 12.81
CA HIS A 24 2.05 6.36 13.21
C HIS A 24 1.68 5.46 12.02
N PHE A 25 1.01 6.01 11.01
CA PHE A 25 0.66 5.25 9.80
C PHE A 25 1.91 4.82 9.03
N PHE A 26 2.84 5.75 8.81
CA PHE A 26 4.08 5.48 8.11
C PHE A 26 5.00 4.52 8.88
N SER A 27 5.11 4.67 10.21
CA SER A 27 5.89 3.74 11.03
C SER A 27 5.32 2.32 11.02
N SER A 28 3.99 2.18 10.97
CA SER A 28 3.31 0.89 10.84
C SER A 28 3.63 0.22 9.50
N TRP A 29 3.63 0.95 8.39
CA TRP A 29 4.06 0.39 7.11
C TRP A 29 5.55 0.04 7.08
N LYS A 30 6.40 0.87 7.69
CA LYS A 30 7.84 0.57 7.82
C LYS A 30 8.10 -0.76 8.54
N SER A 31 7.26 -1.16 9.49
CA SER A 31 7.39 -2.45 10.16
C SER A 31 6.75 -3.61 9.38
N VAL A 32 5.63 -3.37 8.68
CA VAL A 32 4.91 -4.41 7.94
C VAL A 32 5.59 -4.77 6.61
N ILE A 33 6.05 -3.79 5.82
CA ILE A 33 6.62 -4.03 4.48
C ILE A 33 7.70 -5.12 4.50
N PRO A 34 8.72 -5.07 5.38
CA PRO A 34 9.77 -6.09 5.41
C PRO A 34 9.23 -7.52 5.64
N THR A 35 8.11 -7.66 6.36
CA THR A 35 7.52 -8.96 6.70
C THR A 35 6.73 -9.60 5.56
N ILE A 36 6.38 -8.82 4.54
CA ILE A 36 5.50 -9.24 3.45
C ILE A 36 6.21 -9.34 2.09
N VAL A 37 7.43 -8.80 1.95
CA VAL A 37 8.24 -8.90 0.72
C VAL A 37 8.46 -10.35 0.32
N HIS A 38 8.90 -11.21 1.24
CA HIS A 38 9.15 -12.61 0.91
C HIS A 38 7.86 -13.37 0.50
N PRO A 39 6.75 -13.30 1.29
CA PRO A 39 5.45 -13.83 0.86
C PRO A 39 5.00 -13.35 -0.52
N TYR A 40 5.21 -12.07 -0.84
CA TYR A 40 4.86 -11.52 -2.15
C TYR A 40 5.66 -12.19 -3.28
N MET A 41 6.98 -12.28 -3.12
CA MET A 41 7.85 -12.91 -4.13
C MET A 41 7.50 -14.39 -4.33
N GLN A 42 7.20 -15.10 -3.24
CA GLN A 42 6.74 -16.49 -3.30
C GLN A 42 5.43 -16.60 -4.08
N TYR A 43 4.43 -15.76 -3.74
CA TYR A 43 3.16 -15.71 -4.47
C TYR A 43 3.37 -15.49 -5.98
N LEU A 44 4.18 -14.50 -6.37
CA LEU A 44 4.47 -14.24 -7.78
C LEU A 44 5.12 -15.44 -8.48
N SER A 45 6.08 -16.09 -7.82
CA SER A 45 6.75 -17.27 -8.38
C SER A 45 5.78 -18.44 -8.57
N GLU A 46 4.86 -18.63 -7.63
CA GLU A 46 3.86 -19.69 -7.68
C GLU A 46 2.78 -19.41 -8.72
N MET A 47 2.41 -18.14 -8.93
CA MET A 47 1.36 -17.75 -9.87
C MET A 47 1.86 -17.51 -11.30
N LEU A 48 3.17 -17.56 -11.53
CA LEU A 48 3.74 -17.40 -12.86
C LEU A 48 3.18 -18.43 -13.84
N GLY A 49 2.50 -17.96 -14.89
CA GLY A 49 1.91 -18.81 -15.92
C GLY A 49 0.63 -19.55 -15.50
N LYS A 50 0.09 -19.28 -14.29
CA LYS A 50 -1.20 -19.81 -13.87
C LYS A 50 -2.34 -18.87 -14.29
N LEU A 51 -3.52 -19.45 -14.52
CA LEU A 51 -4.75 -18.68 -14.66
C LEU A 51 -5.07 -17.96 -13.36
N LEU A 52 -5.76 -16.82 -13.47
CA LEU A 52 -6.13 -15.95 -12.36
C LEU A 52 -6.78 -16.76 -11.24
N ALA A 53 -6.32 -16.52 -10.00
CA ALA A 53 -6.77 -17.29 -8.86
C ALA A 53 -8.28 -17.08 -8.61
N LEU A 54 -9.00 -18.18 -8.40
CA LEU A 54 -10.42 -18.13 -8.06
C LEU A 54 -10.62 -17.38 -6.73
N GLN A 55 -11.67 -16.58 -6.65
CA GLN A 55 -12.07 -15.88 -5.43
C GLN A 55 -12.16 -16.86 -4.26
N VAL A 56 -11.47 -16.53 -3.16
CA VAL A 56 -11.40 -17.39 -1.99
C VAL A 56 -12.49 -17.00 -1.01
N SER A 57 -13.30 -17.95 -0.54
CA SER A 57 -14.42 -17.68 0.37
C SER A 57 -14.04 -17.64 1.85
N LEU A 58 -12.87 -18.18 2.23
CA LEU A 58 -12.36 -18.25 3.60
C LEU A 58 -10.84 -18.39 3.58
N LEU A 59 -10.13 -17.62 4.40
CA LEU A 59 -8.68 -17.73 4.55
C LEU A 59 -8.29 -18.22 5.95
N SER A 60 -7.36 -19.18 6.00
CA SER A 60 -6.77 -19.68 7.24
C SER A 60 -5.44 -20.39 6.97
N ALA A 61 -4.37 -20.01 7.67
CA ALA A 61 -3.09 -20.71 7.61
C ALA A 61 -2.43 -20.88 8.99
N CYS A 62 -3.23 -20.85 10.06
CA CYS A 62 -2.70 -21.01 11.42
C CYS A 62 -2.27 -22.45 11.72
N LEU A 63 -1.09 -22.59 12.32
CA LEU A 63 -0.63 -23.87 12.88
C LEU A 63 -1.59 -24.37 13.98
N GLN A 64 -1.59 -25.68 14.21
CA GLN A 64 -2.34 -26.27 15.31
C GLN A 64 -1.84 -25.70 16.65
N SER A 65 -2.75 -25.44 17.59
CA SER A 65 -2.51 -24.85 18.93
C SER A 65 -2.23 -23.34 19.04
N CYS A 66 -2.37 -22.55 17.96
CA CYS A 66 -2.24 -21.09 18.06
C CYS A 66 -3.58 -20.39 18.36
N ASP A 67 -3.56 -19.33 19.17
CA ASP A 67 -4.70 -18.45 19.39
C ASP A 67 -5.09 -17.75 18.08
N LYS A 68 -6.29 -18.08 17.58
CA LYS A 68 -6.80 -17.54 16.31
C LYS A 68 -7.66 -16.31 16.55
N ARG A 69 -7.51 -15.34 15.65
CA ARG A 69 -8.36 -14.16 15.55
C ARG A 69 -9.11 -14.20 14.22
N LEU A 70 -10.42 -14.05 14.28
CA LEU A 70 -11.27 -13.88 13.12
C LEU A 70 -11.41 -12.41 12.78
N THR A 71 -11.20 -12.07 11.51
CA THR A 71 -11.47 -10.73 10.96
C THR A 71 -12.17 -10.89 9.61
N ASN A 72 -13.20 -10.09 9.36
CA ASN A 72 -13.82 -10.02 8.03
C ASN A 72 -13.13 -8.94 7.20
N ILE A 73 -12.76 -9.30 5.97
CA ILE A 73 -12.04 -8.42 5.04
C ILE A 73 -12.88 -8.25 3.78
N THR A 74 -13.09 -7.01 3.37
CA THR A 74 -13.68 -6.71 2.07
C THR A 74 -12.59 -6.74 1.00
N CYS A 75 -12.64 -7.76 0.16
CA CYS A 75 -11.70 -7.98 -0.92
C CYS A 75 -12.25 -7.40 -2.23
N LEU A 76 -11.42 -6.62 -2.92
CA LEU A 76 -11.68 -6.08 -4.25
C LEU A 76 -10.98 -6.97 -5.29
N TYR A 77 -11.76 -7.61 -6.15
CA TYR A 77 -11.30 -8.44 -7.26
C TYR A 77 -11.53 -7.70 -8.59
N PHE A 78 -11.14 -8.33 -9.70
CA PHE A 78 -11.24 -7.73 -11.03
C PHE A 78 -12.68 -7.39 -11.45
N ASP A 79 -13.62 -8.27 -11.15
CA ASP A 79 -15.02 -8.21 -11.59
C ASP A 79 -16.04 -8.13 -10.44
N SER A 80 -15.59 -8.23 -9.19
CA SER A 80 -16.47 -8.23 -8.03
C SER A 80 -15.78 -7.73 -6.76
N PHE A 81 -16.56 -7.60 -5.70
CA PHE A 81 -16.06 -7.46 -4.34
C PHE A 81 -16.76 -8.48 -3.43
N ALA A 82 -16.05 -9.00 -2.43
CA ALA A 82 -16.59 -9.96 -1.48
C ALA A 82 -16.07 -9.68 -0.07
N SER A 83 -16.92 -9.87 0.94
CA SER A 83 -16.46 -9.87 2.33
C SER A 83 -16.19 -11.30 2.77
N ILE A 84 -14.94 -11.58 3.14
CA ILE A 84 -14.50 -12.95 3.45
C ILE A 84 -14.01 -13.03 4.90
N PRO A 85 -14.35 -14.11 5.63
CA PRO A 85 -13.74 -14.40 6.92
C PRO A 85 -12.26 -14.80 6.76
N VAL A 86 -11.41 -14.23 7.61
CA VAL A 86 -9.97 -14.51 7.66
C VAL A 86 -9.57 -14.88 9.09
N TRP A 87 -9.06 -16.09 9.26
CA TRP A 87 -8.45 -16.57 10.50
C TRP A 87 -6.95 -16.35 10.47
N CYS A 88 -6.48 -15.41 11.29
CA CYS A 88 -5.06 -15.12 11.47
C CYS A 88 -4.62 -15.40 12.90
N CYS A 89 -3.31 -15.44 13.12
CA CYS A 89 -2.74 -15.71 14.44
C CYS A 89 -1.33 -15.12 14.53
N LYS A 90 -0.62 -15.35 15.63
CA LYS A 90 0.75 -14.81 15.80
C LYS A 90 1.76 -15.45 14.85
N CYS A 91 1.49 -16.68 14.37
CA CYS A 91 2.38 -17.39 13.43
C CYS A 91 2.33 -16.81 12.01
N ILE A 92 1.17 -16.30 11.59
CA ILE A 92 0.99 -15.65 10.30
C ILE A 92 0.09 -14.44 10.47
N THR A 93 0.69 -13.26 10.28
CA THR A 93 -0.03 -12.01 10.43
C THR A 93 -1.09 -11.85 9.35
N LEU A 94 -2.10 -11.02 9.61
CA LEU A 94 -3.17 -10.76 8.65
C LEU A 94 -2.62 -10.22 7.30
N PRO A 95 -1.69 -9.23 7.26
CA PRO A 95 -1.07 -8.79 6.01
C PRO A 95 -0.36 -9.92 5.25
N GLN A 96 0.37 -10.80 5.94
CA GLN A 96 1.06 -11.93 5.31
C GLN A 96 0.08 -12.93 4.71
N LEU A 97 -0.97 -13.31 5.47
CA LEU A 97 -1.97 -14.26 4.99
C LEU A 97 -2.73 -13.72 3.77
N LEU A 98 -3.07 -12.43 3.75
CA LEU A 98 -3.69 -11.80 2.58
C LEU A 98 -2.74 -11.89 1.37
N LEU A 99 -1.46 -11.58 1.55
CA LEU A 99 -0.49 -11.58 0.46
C LEU A 99 -0.20 -12.97 -0.11
N CYS A 100 -0.09 -13.98 0.75
CA CYS A 100 0.02 -15.38 0.33
C CYS A 100 -1.16 -15.84 -0.53
N ASN A 101 -2.30 -15.14 -0.46
CA ASN A 101 -3.51 -15.45 -1.22
C ASN A 101 -3.82 -14.39 -2.29
N GLY A 102 -2.82 -13.63 -2.73
CA GLY A 102 -2.97 -12.70 -3.85
C GLY A 102 -3.70 -11.40 -3.51
N LEU A 103 -3.80 -11.04 -2.23
CA LEU A 103 -4.49 -9.85 -1.76
C LEU A 103 -3.52 -8.89 -1.07
N LEU A 104 -3.47 -7.64 -1.50
CA LEU A 104 -2.71 -6.57 -0.86
C LEU A 104 -3.61 -5.82 0.13
N PRO A 105 -3.26 -5.76 1.43
CA PRO A 105 -4.03 -5.00 2.41
C PRO A 105 -3.95 -3.50 2.14
N THR A 106 -5.04 -2.77 2.39
CA THR A 106 -5.05 -1.30 2.25
C THR A 106 -4.54 -0.55 3.50
N ALA A 107 -4.31 -1.27 4.60
CA ALA A 107 -3.76 -0.73 5.84
C ALA A 107 -2.84 -1.75 6.53
N PRO A 108 -1.80 -1.29 7.26
CA PRO A 108 -0.76 -2.18 7.79
C PRO A 108 -1.24 -2.97 9.03
N SER A 109 -1.97 -2.33 9.94
CA SER A 109 -2.25 -2.89 11.27
C SER A 109 -3.67 -3.44 11.43
N GLN A 110 -4.65 -2.83 10.76
CA GLN A 110 -6.06 -3.21 10.78
C GLN A 110 -6.67 -3.06 9.38
N PRO A 111 -6.23 -3.88 8.41
CA PRO A 111 -6.89 -3.88 7.12
C PRO A 111 -8.33 -4.34 7.30
N HIS A 112 -9.27 -3.52 6.84
CA HIS A 112 -10.67 -3.90 6.63
C HIS A 112 -10.96 -4.13 5.15
N MET A 113 -10.02 -3.75 4.28
CA MET A 113 -10.06 -3.96 2.85
C MET A 113 -8.74 -4.53 2.35
N ALA A 114 -8.83 -5.30 1.27
CA ALA A 114 -7.68 -5.77 0.52
C ALA A 114 -8.01 -5.76 -0.98
N VAL A 115 -6.99 -5.61 -1.82
CA VAL A 115 -7.14 -5.53 -3.28
C VAL A 115 -6.38 -6.68 -3.92
N SER A 116 -6.97 -7.35 -4.90
CA SER A 116 -6.28 -8.38 -5.67
C SER A 116 -5.01 -7.81 -6.31
N ILE A 117 -3.91 -8.54 -6.18
CA ILE A 117 -2.64 -8.23 -6.83
C ILE A 117 -2.83 -8.19 -8.35
N GLU A 118 -3.68 -9.05 -8.90
CA GLU A 118 -3.96 -9.09 -10.34
C GLU A 118 -4.67 -7.82 -10.81
N LEU A 119 -5.62 -7.30 -10.03
CA LEU A 119 -6.29 -6.03 -10.31
C LEU A 119 -5.29 -4.86 -10.26
N LEU A 120 -4.39 -4.86 -9.28
CA LEU A 120 -3.35 -3.85 -9.15
C LEU A 120 -2.34 -3.94 -10.31
N ASP A 121 -1.88 -5.14 -10.67
CA ASP A 121 -0.96 -5.36 -11.78
C ASP A 121 -1.57 -4.90 -13.11
N PHE A 122 -2.83 -5.27 -13.38
CA PHE A 122 -3.57 -4.76 -14.54
C PHE A 122 -3.63 -3.23 -14.55
N THR A 123 -3.96 -2.61 -13.41
CA THR A 123 -4.07 -1.15 -13.30
C THR A 123 -2.72 -0.49 -13.54
N MET A 124 -1.64 -1.00 -12.95
CA MET A 124 -0.29 -0.46 -13.11
C MET A 124 0.23 -0.65 -14.53
N HIS A 125 -0.03 -1.80 -15.16
CA HIS A 125 0.31 -2.05 -16.55
C HIS A 125 -0.45 -1.11 -17.50
N TYR A 126 -1.76 -0.96 -17.31
CA TYR A 126 -2.58 -0.05 -18.09
C TYR A 126 -2.12 1.41 -17.95
N LEU A 127 -1.87 1.88 -16.71
CA LEU A 127 -1.36 3.23 -16.47
C LEU A 127 0.02 3.44 -17.08
N SER A 128 0.93 2.46 -16.98
CA SER A 128 2.24 2.52 -17.64
C SER A 128 2.09 2.64 -19.16
N GLY A 129 1.15 1.92 -19.75
CA GLY A 129 0.80 2.01 -21.17
C GLY A 129 0.15 3.33 -21.59
N LEU A 130 -0.45 4.09 -20.67
CA LEU A 130 -0.99 5.44 -20.93
C LEU A 130 0.07 6.55 -20.76
N VAL A 131 1.06 6.33 -19.89
CA VAL A 131 2.17 7.28 -19.66
C VAL A 131 3.19 7.24 -20.81
N MET A 132 3.42 6.09 -21.43
CA MET A 132 4.35 5.95 -22.56
C MET A 132 3.96 6.79 -23.81
N PRO A 133 2.68 6.82 -24.26
CA PRO A 133 2.24 7.71 -25.34
C PRO A 133 2.37 9.19 -25.02
N SER A 134 2.23 9.58 -23.74
CA SER A 134 2.28 10.99 -23.33
C SER A 134 3.72 11.53 -23.28
N MET A 135 4.73 10.70 -23.02
CA MET A 135 6.15 11.08 -23.16
C MET A 135 6.58 11.25 -24.62
N LEU A 136 5.99 10.50 -25.56
CA LEU A 136 6.25 10.67 -27.00
C LEU A 136 5.60 11.93 -27.58
N LEU A 137 4.58 12.49 -26.90
CA LEU A 137 3.90 13.73 -27.30
C LEU A 137 4.54 15.00 -26.73
N HIS A 138 5.32 14.91 -25.63
CA HIS A 138 5.99 16.06 -25.01
C HIS A 138 7.47 15.73 -24.67
N PRO A 139 8.40 15.85 -25.63
CA PRO A 139 9.80 15.45 -25.48
C PRO A 139 10.66 16.34 -24.54
N HIS A 140 10.05 17.28 -23.80
CA HIS A 140 10.78 18.28 -23.01
C HIS A 140 10.71 18.08 -21.48
N CYS A 141 10.04 17.04 -20.96
CA CYS A 141 10.09 16.73 -19.52
C CYS A 141 11.14 15.67 -19.22
N THR A 142 12.41 16.07 -19.16
CA THR A 142 13.47 15.25 -18.56
C THR A 142 13.34 15.30 -17.04
N TYR A 143 13.07 14.15 -16.42
CA TYR A 143 13.15 13.96 -14.97
C TYR A 143 14.62 14.15 -14.56
N SER A 144 14.91 15.10 -13.68
CA SER A 144 16.22 15.20 -13.03
C SER A 144 16.41 13.95 -12.17
N THR A 145 17.28 13.06 -12.63
CA THR A 145 17.81 11.96 -11.82
C THR A 145 18.43 12.57 -10.57
N LEU A 146 17.96 12.16 -9.39
CA LEU A 146 18.64 12.44 -8.13
C LEU A 146 20.06 11.87 -8.24
N ASP A 147 21.05 12.76 -8.26
CA ASP A 147 22.46 12.42 -8.09
C ASP A 147 22.63 11.71 -6.74
N VAL A 148 22.80 10.40 -6.79
CA VAL A 148 23.42 9.63 -5.71
C VAL A 148 24.81 9.23 -6.21
N VAL A 149 25.78 10.13 -6.04
CA VAL A 149 27.21 9.83 -6.12
C VAL A 149 27.94 10.56 -4.99
N SER A 150 28.42 9.74 -4.04
CA SER A 150 29.69 9.81 -3.28
C SER A 150 30.25 11.17 -2.84
N MET A 151 30.32 11.41 -1.51
CA MET A 151 31.48 11.22 -0.61
C MET A 151 31.22 11.84 0.76
#